data_AF-A0A1M6AEM2-F1
#
_entry.id   AF-A0A1M6AEM2-F1
#
_cell.length_a   1.000
_cell.length_b   1.000
_cell.length_c   1.000
_cell.angle_alpha   90.00
_cell.angle_beta   90.00
_cell.angle_gamma   90.00
#
_symmetry.space_group_name_H-M   'P 1'
#
loop_
_entity.id
_entity.type
_entity.pdbx_description
1 polymer ?
#
loop_
_entity_poly.entity_id
_entity_poly.type
_entity_poly.pdbx_seq_one_letter_code
_entity_poly.pdbx_strand_id
1 'polypeptide(L)'
;MLPRGPLVSVEGLTITDIDGSAQASAPDAYRVARDAQRPALVARGFVLPQIPVGGSAAVTFRAGFADDWNDAPSDLALAVLSLAAARYEDRAAEGTVPPGVQALLAPHRPHRLLGGM
;
A
#
# COMPACT_ATOMS: atom_id res chain seq x y z
N MET A 1 -9.98 -1.47 3.56
CA MET A 1 -8.94 -1.63 2.50
C MET A 1 -7.62 -1.12 3.04
N LEU A 2 -6.50 -1.67 2.57
CA LEU A 2 -5.17 -1.13 2.85
C LEU A 2 -4.80 -0.11 1.76
N PRO A 3 -4.12 0.99 2.12
CA PRO A 3 -3.87 2.10 1.20
C PRO A 3 -2.72 1.84 0.21
N ARG A 4 -1.88 0.82 0.45
CA ARG A 4 -0.71 0.49 -0.37
C ARG A 4 -0.81 -0.98 -0.81
N GLY A 5 -0.60 -1.21 -2.10
CA GLY A 5 -0.36 -2.52 -2.70
C GLY A 5 0.90 -2.47 -3.57
N PRO A 6 1.42 -3.61 -4.05
CA PRO A 6 0.98 -4.98 -3.76
C PRO A 6 1.27 -5.39 -2.31
N LEU A 7 0.39 -6.18 -1.69
CA LEU A 7 0.57 -6.62 -0.31
C LEU A 7 1.46 -7.87 -0.24
N VAL A 8 2.58 -7.78 0.48
CA VAL A 8 3.53 -8.89 0.71
C VAL A 8 3.11 -9.69 1.93
N SER A 9 2.96 -9.03 3.08
CA SER A 9 2.58 -9.67 4.35
C SER A 9 1.85 -8.69 5.27
N VAL A 10 1.01 -9.22 6.16
CA VAL A 10 0.50 -8.46 7.31
C VAL A 10 1.22 -8.98 8.53
N GLU A 11 1.93 -8.11 9.23
CA GLU A 11 2.79 -8.44 10.36
C GLU A 11 2.00 -8.39 11.68
N GLY A 12 0.98 -7.54 11.77
CA GLY A 12 0.13 -7.51 12.96
C GLY A 12 -0.99 -6.48 12.90
N LEU A 13 -1.98 -6.67 13.77
CA LEU A 13 -3.00 -5.69 14.13
C LEU A 13 -2.88 -5.42 15.63
N THR A 14 -2.60 -4.18 15.99
CA THR A 14 -2.49 -3.74 17.39
C THR A 14 -3.63 -2.77 17.66
N ILE A 15 -4.39 -3.02 18.72
CA ILE A 15 -5.39 -2.09 19.22
C ILE A 15 -4.79 -1.38 20.43
N THR A 16 -4.81 -0.07 20.40
CA THR A 16 -4.38 0.78 21.52
C THR A 16 -5.61 1.42 22.14
N ASP A 17 -5.80 1.24 23.44
CA ASP A 17 -6.86 1.89 24.20
C ASP A 17 -6.56 3.37 24.46
N ILE A 18 -7.55 4.13 24.95
CA ILE A 18 -7.42 5.54 25.32
C ILE A 18 -6.32 5.76 26.38
N ASP A 19 -6.11 4.78 27.25
CA ASP A 19 -5.08 4.81 28.30
C ASP A 19 -3.67 4.46 27.77
N GLY A 20 -3.53 4.22 26.47
CA GLY A 20 -2.26 3.87 25.83
C GLY A 20 -1.87 2.40 25.95
N SER A 21 -2.72 1.56 26.57
CA SER A 21 -2.51 0.11 26.61
C SER A 21 -2.64 -0.49 25.21
N ALA A 22 -1.57 -1.10 24.71
CA ALA A 22 -1.53 -1.72 23.40
C ALA A 22 -1.69 -3.24 23.50
N GLN A 23 -2.68 -3.78 22.80
CA GLN A 23 -2.95 -5.21 22.73
C GLN A 23 -2.82 -5.71 21.28
N ALA A 24 -1.92 -6.65 21.06
CA ALA A 24 -1.82 -7.36 19.80
C ALA A 24 -3.07 -8.26 19.62
N SER A 25 -3.76 -8.10 18.50
CA SER A 25 -4.88 -8.96 18.14
C SER A 25 -4.38 -10.32 17.67
N ALA A 26 -5.06 -11.40 18.07
CA ALA A 26 -4.71 -12.74 17.64
C ALA A 26 -4.77 -12.85 16.10
N PRO A 27 -3.79 -13.50 15.44
CA PRO A 27 -3.76 -13.67 13.98
C PRO A 27 -5.01 -14.37 13.43
N ASP A 28 -5.67 -15.20 14.24
CA ASP A 28 -6.91 -15.90 13.87
C ASP A 28 -8.17 -15.02 13.91
N ALA A 29 -8.08 -13.79 14.42
CA ALA A 29 -9.21 -12.86 14.41
C ALA A 29 -9.48 -12.24 13.02
N TYR A 30 -8.48 -12.25 12.13
CA TYR A 30 -8.57 -11.64 10.81
C TYR A 30 -7.89 -12.48 9.73
N ARG A 31 -8.29 -12.27 8.47
CA ARG A 31 -7.61 -12.79 7.29
C ARG A 31 -7.29 -11.66 6.34
N VAL A 32 -6.31 -11.93 5.50
CA VAL A 32 -5.90 -11.02 4.44
C VAL A 32 -6.56 -11.45 3.14
N ALA A 33 -7.44 -10.59 2.61
CA ALA A 33 -7.86 -10.70 1.22
C ALA A 33 -6.74 -10.11 0.35
N ARG A 34 -5.91 -10.99 -0.21
CA ARG A 34 -4.82 -10.61 -1.11
C ARG A 34 -5.43 -10.26 -2.46
N ASP A 35 -5.37 -8.98 -2.80
CA ASP A 35 -5.77 -8.43 -4.09
C ASP A 35 -4.67 -7.45 -4.52
N ALA A 36 -4.33 -7.45 -5.80
CA ALA A 36 -3.24 -6.63 -6.34
C ALA A 36 -3.55 -5.12 -6.30
N GLN A 37 -4.83 -4.73 -6.34
CA GLN A 37 -5.29 -3.35 -6.43
C GLN A 37 -6.08 -2.88 -5.20
N ARG A 38 -6.61 -3.81 -4.40
CA ARG A 38 -7.48 -3.58 -3.25
C ARG A 38 -7.22 -4.59 -2.11
N PRO A 39 -5.98 -4.73 -1.61
CA PRO A 39 -5.75 -5.60 -0.47
C PRO A 39 -6.60 -5.14 0.72
N ALA A 40 -7.22 -6.08 1.43
CA ALA A 40 -8.10 -5.76 2.54
C ALA A 40 -7.92 -6.72 3.71
N LEU A 41 -7.99 -6.17 4.92
CA LEU A 41 -8.15 -6.96 6.14
C LEU A 41 -9.64 -7.31 6.29
N VAL A 42 -9.95 -8.59 6.42
CA VAL A 42 -11.30 -9.11 6.54
C VAL A 42 -11.40 -9.90 7.84
N ALA A 43 -12.50 -9.78 8.57
CA ALA A 43 -12.73 -10.61 9.75
C ALA A 43 -12.73 -12.10 9.38
N ARG A 44 -12.17 -12.94 10.26
CA ARG A 44 -12.36 -14.40 10.17
C ARG A 44 -13.67 -14.85 10.80
N GLY A 45 -14.10 -14.16 11.87
CA GLY A 45 -15.41 -14.35 12.50
C GLY A 45 -16.47 -13.37 11.97
N PHE A 46 -17.47 -13.08 12.79
CA PHE A 46 -18.55 -12.14 12.45
C PHE A 46 -18.11 -10.68 12.40
N VAL A 47 -17.11 -10.29 13.19
CA VAL A 47 -16.63 -8.91 13.32
C VAL A 47 -15.11 -8.86 13.43
N LEU A 48 -14.52 -7.75 13.01
CA LEU A 48 -13.12 -7.44 13.32
C LEU A 48 -12.98 -7.16 14.83
N PRO A 49 -11.76 -7.28 15.39
CA PRO A 49 -11.49 -6.88 16.76
C PRO A 49 -12.02 -5.46 17.06
N GLN A 50 -12.77 -5.34 18.15
CA GLN A 50 -13.43 -4.09 18.51
C GLN A 50 -12.39 -3.06 18.97
N ILE A 51 -12.46 -1.86 18.43
CA ILE A 51 -11.65 -0.73 18.88
C ILE A 51 -12.44 -0.03 20.01
N PRO A 52 -11.87 0.12 21.22
CA PRO A 52 -12.52 0.83 22.30
C PRO A 52 -12.71 2.31 21.96
N VAL A 53 -13.66 2.96 22.64
CA VAL A 53 -13.98 4.37 22.39
C VAL A 53 -12.76 5.23 22.77
N GLY A 54 -12.29 6.06 21.83
CA GLY A 54 -11.07 6.85 22.01
C GLY A 54 -9.77 6.07 21.79
N GLY A 55 -9.86 4.77 21.48
CA GLY A 55 -8.74 3.95 21.06
C GLY A 55 -8.40 4.10 19.57
N SER A 56 -7.33 3.42 19.16
CA SER A 56 -6.87 3.35 17.77
C SER A 56 -6.49 1.93 17.38
N ALA A 57 -6.48 1.65 16.08
CA ALA A 57 -5.97 0.41 15.54
C ALA A 57 -4.80 0.71 14.59
N ALA A 58 -3.67 0.06 14.84
CA ALA A 58 -2.51 0.09 13.97
C ALA A 58 -2.40 -1.25 13.23
N VAL A 59 -2.28 -1.19 11.90
CA VAL A 59 -2.01 -2.36 11.07
C VAL A 59 -0.59 -2.25 10.54
N THR A 60 0.27 -3.17 10.97
CA THR A 60 1.64 -3.28 10.45
C THR A 60 1.60 -4.28 9.30
N PHE A 61 2.01 -3.84 8.11
CA PHE A 61 2.03 -4.66 6.92
C PHE A 61 3.16 -4.24 5.99
N ARG A 62 3.65 -5.20 5.21
CA ARG A 62 4.65 -4.99 4.16
C ARG A 62 3.94 -4.96 2.82
N ALA A 63 4.18 -3.90 2.05
CA ALA A 63 3.69 -3.76 0.70
C ALA A 63 4.81 -3.31 -0.23
N GLY A 64 4.85 -3.87 -1.44
CA GLY A 64 5.91 -3.68 -2.41
C GLY A 64 5.80 -4.70 -3.55
N PHE A 65 6.49 -4.44 -4.65
CA PHE A 65 6.57 -5.37 -5.78
C PHE A 65 7.68 -6.41 -5.61
N ALA A 66 8.77 -6.02 -4.97
CA ALA A 66 9.97 -6.85 -4.79
C ALA A 66 10.77 -6.39 -3.57
N ASP A 67 11.56 -7.29 -3.00
CA ASP A 67 12.53 -6.98 -1.93
C ASP A 67 13.85 -6.45 -2.53
N ASP A 68 14.22 -6.91 -3.72
CA ASP A 68 15.41 -6.50 -4.46
C ASP A 68 15.07 -5.75 -5.76
N TRP A 69 15.95 -4.82 -6.17
CA TRP A 69 15.75 -4.02 -7.37
C TRP A 69 15.61 -4.87 -8.65
N ASN A 70 16.36 -5.97 -8.72
CA ASN A 70 16.36 -6.84 -9.91
C ASN A 70 15.06 -7.63 -10.09
N ASP A 71 14.26 -7.77 -9.03
CA ASP A 71 12.98 -8.48 -9.05
C ASP A 71 11.79 -7.54 -9.29
N ALA A 72 12.03 -6.22 -9.32
CA ALA A 72 11.00 -5.25 -9.61
C ALA A 72 10.52 -5.35 -11.08
N PRO A 73 9.23 -5.06 -11.36
CA PRO A 73 8.73 -4.97 -12.74
C PRO A 73 9.60 -4.04 -13.59
N SER A 74 10.03 -4.54 -14.75
CA SER A 74 11.00 -3.86 -15.61
C SER A 74 10.49 -2.52 -16.15
N ASP A 75 9.17 -2.39 -16.31
CA ASP A 75 8.49 -1.16 -16.70
C ASP A 75 8.57 -0.08 -15.60
N LEU A 76 8.39 -0.45 -14.33
CA LEU A 76 8.58 0.46 -13.19
C LEU A 76 10.04 0.86 -13.02
N ALA A 77 10.97 -0.09 -13.15
CA ALA A 77 12.40 0.19 -13.08
C ALA A 77 12.82 1.20 -14.18
N LEU A 78 12.36 0.97 -15.42
CA LEU A 78 12.61 1.86 -16.54
C LEU A 78 11.96 3.23 -16.33
N ALA A 79 10.74 3.29 -15.78
CA ALA A 79 10.05 4.55 -15.50
C ALA A 79 10.84 5.43 -14.51
N VAL A 80 11.39 4.82 -13.45
CA VAL A 80 12.22 5.51 -12.45
C VAL A 80 13.51 6.03 -13.09
N LEU A 81 14.23 5.19 -13.83
CA LEU A 81 15.48 5.58 -14.49
C LEU A 81 15.27 6.68 -15.53
N SER A 82 14.22 6.56 -16.35
CA SER A 82 13.86 7.55 -17.38
C SER A 82 13.47 8.89 -16.75
N LEU A 83 12.72 8.86 -15.64
CA LEU A 83 12.37 10.07 -14.90
C LEU A 83 13.59 10.73 -14.26
N ALA A 84 14.49 9.94 -13.67
CA ALA A 84 15.72 10.43 -13.07
C ALA A 84 16.64 11.09 -14.11
N ALA A 85 16.83 10.45 -15.27
CA ALA A 85 17.58 11.02 -16.38
C ALA A 85 16.99 12.37 -16.84
N ALA A 86 15.67 12.42 -17.07
CA ALA A 86 14.99 13.64 -17.47
C ALA A 86 15.13 14.78 -16.45
N ARG A 87 15.13 14.48 -15.13
CA ARG A 87 15.38 15.48 -14.07
C ARG A 87 16.82 15.94 -14.00
N TYR A 88 17.76 15.05 -14.32
CA TYR A 88 19.18 15.39 -14.34
C TYR A 88 19.51 16.34 -15.49
N GLU A 89 18.95 16.08 -16.67
CA GLU A 89 19.14 16.87 -17.88
C GLU A 89 18.45 18.24 -17.80
N ASP A 90 17.22 18.30 -17.30
CA ASP A 90 16.46 19.54 -17.16
C ASP A 90 16.08 19.79 -15.69
N ARG A 91 16.97 20.51 -15.00
CA ARG A 91 16.80 20.86 -13.58
C ARG A 91 15.78 21.98 -13.35
N ALA A 92 15.41 22.74 -14.38
CA ALA A 92 14.45 23.83 -14.28
C ALA A 92 13.01 23.35 -14.52
N ALA A 93 12.83 22.23 -15.22
CA ALA A 93 11.53 21.58 -15.43
C ALA A 93 11.04 20.82 -14.19
N GLU A 94 10.77 21.54 -13.11
CA GLU A 94 10.08 21.00 -11.93
C GLU A 94 8.69 20.48 -12.30
N GLY A 95 8.33 19.30 -11.79
CA GLY A 95 6.98 18.72 -11.90
C GLY A 95 6.59 18.12 -13.26
N THR A 96 7.40 18.25 -14.32
CA THR A 96 7.02 17.73 -15.64
C THR A 96 7.32 16.23 -15.76
N VAL A 97 6.33 15.37 -15.95
CA VAL A 97 6.58 13.93 -16.16
C VAL A 97 6.56 13.62 -17.67
N PRO A 98 7.66 13.08 -18.25
CA PRO A 98 7.69 12.74 -19.67
C PRO A 98 6.57 11.77 -20.06
N PRO A 99 5.96 11.90 -21.25
CA PRO A 99 4.85 11.03 -21.67
C PRO A 99 5.18 9.54 -21.64
N GLY A 100 6.42 9.16 -21.99
CA GLY A 100 6.87 7.77 -21.92
C GLY A 100 6.85 7.20 -20.49
N VAL A 101 7.24 8.00 -19.49
CA VAL A 101 7.16 7.61 -18.08
C VAL A 101 5.70 7.44 -17.65
N GLN A 102 4.80 8.30 -18.11
CA GLN A 102 3.37 8.17 -17.81
C GLN A 102 2.77 6.88 -18.38
N ALA A 103 3.16 6.48 -19.59
CA ALA A 103 2.71 5.24 -20.20
C ALA A 103 3.21 4.00 -19.44
N LEU A 104 4.47 3.99 -19.00
CA LEU A 104 5.04 2.91 -18.17
C LEU A 104 4.35 2.80 -16.80
N LEU A 105 3.93 3.91 -16.21
CA LEU A 105 3.23 3.92 -14.93
C LEU A 105 1.74 3.56 -15.02
N ALA A 106 1.14 3.63 -16.22
CA ALA A 106 -0.31 3.51 -16.39
C ALA A 106 -0.90 2.17 -15.87
N PRO A 107 -0.30 0.99 -16.13
CA PRO A 107 -0.83 -0.30 -15.64
C PRO A 107 -0.84 -0.44 -14.11
N HIS A 108 0.04 0.29 -13.43
CA HIS A 108 0.25 0.20 -11.98
C HIS A 108 -0.59 1.21 -11.18
N ARG A 109 -1.35 2.09 -11.85
CA ARG A 109 -2.17 3.09 -11.16
C ARG A 109 -3.42 2.43 -10.56
N PRO A 110 -3.75 2.76 -9.30
CA PRO A 110 -4.98 2.26 -8.70
C PRO A 110 -6.19 2.88 -9.40
N HIS A 111 -6.97 2.08 -10.12
CA HIS A 111 -8.23 2.54 -10.70
C HIS A 111 -9.25 2.78 -9.58
N ARG A 112 -9.83 3.97 -9.52
CA ARG A 112 -10.92 4.32 -8.59
C ARG A 112 -12.22 4.44 -9.38
N LEU A 113 -12.80 3.29 -9.71
CA LEU A 113 -14.08 3.22 -10.46
C LEU A 113 -15.30 3.36 -9.53
N LEU A 114 -15.11 3.05 -8.24
CA LEU A 114 -16.14 3.13 -7.21
C LEU A 114 -15.89 4.39 -6.37
N GLY A 115 -16.35 5.55 -6.86
CA GLY A 115 -16.55 6.73 -6.03
C GLY A 115 -17.93 6.61 -5.39
N GLY A 116 -17.98 6.21 -4.11
CA GLY A 116 -19.24 6.23 -3.37
C GLY A 116 -19.77 7.66 -3.24
N MET A 117 -21.09 7.82 -3.44
CA MET A 117 -21.85 9.00 -3.02
C MET A 117 -21.77 9.16 -1.50
#